data_AF-A0A359FZA3-F1
#
_entry.id   AF-A0A359FZA3-F1
#
_cell.length_a   1.000
_cell.length_b   1.000
_cell.length_c   1.000
_cell.angle_alpha   90.00
_cell.angle_beta   90.00
_cell.angle_gamma   90.00
#
_symmetry.space_group_name_H-M   'P 1'
#
loop_
_entity.id
_entity.type
_entity.pdbx_description
1 polymer ?
#
loop_
_entity_poly.entity_id
_entity_poly.type
_entity_poly.pdbx_seq_one_letter_code
_entity_poly.pdbx_strand_id
1 'polypeptide(L)'
;VYERFDNWQPANSDGNHLGYYSFKGGLIHSANTIAAQIIDRTGVSSVIETARKMGISANIPSVPSIALGTADISLLEMVGAYTA
;
A
#
# COMPACT_ATOMS: atom_id res chain seq x y z
N VAL A 1 0.34 -16.35 -0.99
CA VAL A 1 -1.14 -16.20 -1.11
C VAL A 1 -1.64 -15.58 0.17
N TYR A 2 -2.50 -14.56 0.09
CA TYR A 2 -3.11 -13.93 1.26
C TYR A 2 -4.54 -14.44 1.42
N GLU A 3 -4.73 -15.51 2.19
CA GLU A 3 -6.03 -16.22 2.31
C GLU A 3 -7.15 -15.32 2.83
N ARG A 4 -6.85 -14.47 3.82
CA ARG A 4 -7.79 -13.49 4.39
C ARG A 4 -8.16 -12.34 3.44
N PHE A 5 -7.54 -12.29 2.27
CA PHE A 5 -7.80 -11.34 1.20
C PHE A 5 -8.30 -12.06 -0.05
N ASP A 6 -9.20 -13.04 0.12
CA ASP A 6 -9.77 -13.82 -0.98
C ASP A 6 -8.71 -14.43 -1.90
N ASN A 7 -7.70 -15.05 -1.29
CA ASN A 7 -6.56 -15.66 -1.97
C ASN A 7 -5.80 -14.72 -2.92
N TRP A 8 -5.79 -13.41 -2.62
CA TRP A 8 -5.03 -12.43 -3.39
C TRP A 8 -3.53 -12.76 -3.45
N GLN A 9 -2.94 -12.56 -4.64
CA GLN A 9 -1.56 -12.92 -4.98
C GLN A 9 -0.88 -11.79 -5.75
N PRO A 10 -0.42 -10.73 -5.06
CA PRO A 10 0.31 -9.65 -5.70
C PRO A 10 1.71 -10.12 -6.13
N ALA A 11 2.20 -9.55 -7.23
CA ALA A 11 3.55 -9.78 -7.74
C ALA A 11 4.31 -8.46 -7.90
N ASN A 12 5.64 -8.52 -7.82
CA ASN A 12 6.50 -7.38 -8.13
C ASN A 12 6.51 -7.13 -9.65
N SER A 13 6.79 -5.89 -10.04
CA SER A 13 6.77 -5.47 -11.45
C SER A 13 7.80 -6.19 -12.33
N ASP A 14 8.91 -6.62 -11.75
CA ASP A 14 9.97 -7.38 -12.42
C ASP A 14 9.78 -8.90 -12.35
N GLY A 15 8.71 -9.37 -11.71
CA GLY A 15 8.42 -10.78 -11.48
C GLY A 15 9.35 -11.48 -10.48
N ASN A 16 10.38 -10.78 -9.98
CA ASN A 16 11.38 -11.38 -9.11
C ASN A 16 10.98 -11.25 -7.64
N HIS A 17 11.40 -12.24 -6.86
CA HIS A 17 11.30 -12.23 -5.40
C HIS A 17 12.72 -12.27 -4.85
N LEU A 18 13.31 -11.10 -4.60
CA LEU A 18 14.71 -10.97 -4.18
C LEU A 18 14.95 -11.36 -2.70
N GLY A 19 14.10 -12.22 -2.14
CA GLY A 19 14.19 -12.69 -0.76
C GLY A 19 13.71 -11.64 0.25
N TYR A 20 14.53 -11.37 1.27
CA TYR A 20 14.19 -10.47 2.37
C TYR A 20 14.62 -9.03 2.08
N TYR A 21 13.77 -8.09 2.45
CA TYR A 21 14.07 -6.67 2.43
C TYR A 21 14.03 -6.09 3.86
N SER A 22 14.87 -5.09 4.10
CA SER A 22 14.57 -4.12 5.16
C SER A 22 13.34 -3.31 4.77
N PHE A 23 12.63 -2.72 5.75
CA PHE A 23 11.48 -1.85 5.46
C PHE A 23 11.86 -0.72 4.48
N LYS A 24 13.00 -0.07 4.73
CA LYS A 24 13.57 0.96 3.85
C LYS A 24 13.88 0.42 2.45
N GLY A 25 14.47 -0.77 2.35
CA GLY A 25 14.78 -1.41 1.06
C GLY A 25 13.52 -1.70 0.25
N GLY A 26 12.49 -2.29 0.87
CA GLY A 26 11.22 -2.56 0.19
C GLY A 26 10.56 -1.29 -0.36
N LEU A 27 10.64 -0.18 0.39
CA LEU A 27 10.14 1.11 -0.06
C LEU A 27 10.93 1.68 -1.24
N ILE A 28 12.27 1.69 -1.16
CA ILE A 28 13.15 2.20 -2.24
C ILE A 28 12.90 1.48 -3.55
N HIS A 29 12.67 0.17 -3.50
CA HIS A 29 12.46 -0.66 -4.69
C HIS A 29 10.99 -0.77 -5.11
N SER A 30 10.06 -0.11 -4.41
CA SER A 30 8.61 -0.19 -4.68
C SER A 30 8.12 -1.64 -4.76
N ALA A 31 8.56 -2.48 -3.82
CA ALA A 31 8.25 -3.91 -3.85
C ALA A 31 6.80 -4.19 -3.41
N ASN A 32 5.93 -4.49 -4.37
CA ASN A 32 4.52 -4.82 -4.16
C ASN A 32 4.31 -5.92 -3.11
N THR A 33 5.14 -6.96 -3.12
CA THR A 33 5.02 -8.08 -2.16
C THR A 33 5.33 -7.64 -0.73
N ILE A 34 6.20 -6.63 -0.55
CA ILE A 34 6.50 -6.04 0.76
C ILE A 34 5.35 -5.12 1.20
N ALA A 35 4.82 -4.28 0.30
CA ALA A 35 3.65 -3.45 0.58
C ALA A 35 2.43 -4.30 0.99
N ALA A 36 2.18 -5.40 0.28
CA ALA A 36 1.16 -6.38 0.61
C ALA A 36 1.38 -7.02 1.99
N GLN A 37 2.61 -7.39 2.34
CA GLN A 37 2.93 -7.91 3.67
C GLN A 37 2.72 -6.88 4.78
N ILE A 38 2.97 -5.59 4.53
CA ILE A 38 2.79 -4.53 5.51
C ILE A 38 1.30 -4.33 5.79
N ILE A 39 0.47 -4.10 4.76
CA ILE A 39 -0.98 -3.95 4.95
C ILE A 39 -1.61 -5.22 5.53
N ASP A 40 -1.00 -6.38 5.26
CA ASP A 40 -1.41 -7.62 5.87
C ASP A 40 -1.23 -7.56 7.41
N ARG A 41 -0.05 -7.13 7.86
CA ARG A 41 0.27 -7.05 9.29
C ARG A 41 -0.44 -5.89 10.01
N THR A 42 -0.62 -4.75 9.35
CA THR A 42 -1.19 -3.55 9.98
C THR A 42 -2.70 -3.45 9.84
N GLY A 43 -3.28 -4.06 8.81
CA GLY A 43 -4.70 -4.00 8.49
C GLY A 43 -5.08 -2.79 7.61
N VAL A 44 -6.10 -3.00 6.79
CA VAL A 44 -6.61 -2.03 5.81
C VAL A 44 -7.07 -0.73 6.50
N SER A 45 -7.80 -0.84 7.61
CA SER A 45 -8.33 0.33 8.35
C SER A 45 -7.21 1.25 8.85
N SER A 46 -6.10 0.70 9.35
CA SER A 46 -4.96 1.50 9.82
C SER A 46 -4.26 2.24 8.69
N VAL A 47 -4.16 1.64 7.50
CA VAL A 47 -3.64 2.31 6.30
C VAL A 47 -4.54 3.47 5.88
N ILE A 48 -5.86 3.27 5.89
CA ILE A 48 -6.84 4.32 5.61
C ILE A 48 -6.73 5.45 6.63
N GLU A 49 -6.63 5.14 7.92
CA GLU A 49 -6.49 6.13 8.98
C GLU A 49 -5.22 6.98 8.80
N THR A 50 -4.09 6.36 8.44
CA THR A 50 -2.87 7.10 8.10
C THR A 50 -3.08 8.03 6.92
N ALA A 51 -3.72 7.56 5.84
CA ALA A 51 -4.04 8.42 4.70
C ALA A 51 -4.93 9.62 5.09
N ARG A 52 -5.91 9.42 5.98
CA ARG A 52 -6.73 10.50 6.54
C ARG A 52 -5.90 11.51 7.33
N LYS A 53 -4.95 11.05 8.16
CA LYS A 53 -4.03 11.92 8.90
C LYS A 53 -3.13 12.75 7.99
N MET A 54 -2.84 12.25 6.79
CA MET A 54 -2.08 12.98 5.75
C MET A 54 -2.96 13.94 4.93
N GLY A 55 -4.23 14.14 5.29
CA GLY A 55 -5.13 15.10 4.62
C GLY A 55 -5.83 14.56 3.38
N ILE A 56 -5.76 13.26 3.10
CA ILE A 56 -6.52 12.65 1.99
C ILE A 56 -7.99 12.55 2.39
N SER A 57 -8.86 13.20 1.62
CA SER A 57 -10.33 13.23 1.81
C SER A 57 -11.08 12.38 0.78
N ALA A 58 -10.43 12.02 -0.35
CA ALA A 58 -10.95 11.10 -1.37
C ALA A 58 -11.55 9.81 -0.80
N ASN A 59 -12.47 9.19 -1.54
CA ASN A 59 -13.02 7.88 -1.16
C ASN A 59 -11.95 6.80 -1.32
N ILE A 60 -11.49 6.19 -0.22
CA ILE A 60 -10.49 5.13 -0.23
C ILE A 60 -11.23 3.79 -0.05
N PRO A 61 -11.22 2.88 -1.04
CA PRO A 61 -11.88 1.58 -0.91
C PRO A 61 -11.26 0.75 0.22
N SER A 62 -12.09 0.08 1.02
CA SER A 62 -11.62 -0.78 2.13
C SER A 62 -11.18 -2.15 1.64
N VAL A 63 -10.13 -2.19 0.82
CA VAL A 63 -9.58 -3.39 0.18
C VAL A 63 -8.05 -3.41 0.30
N PRO A 64 -7.40 -4.59 0.30
CA PRO A 64 -5.94 -4.69 0.48
C PRO A 64 -5.13 -4.09 -0.68
N SER A 65 -5.71 -4.00 -1.88
CA SER A 65 -5.01 -3.46 -3.06
C SER A 65 -4.69 -1.97 -2.93
N ILE A 66 -5.23 -1.26 -1.94
CA ILE A 66 -4.84 0.15 -1.69
C ILE A 66 -3.36 0.27 -1.33
N ALA A 67 -2.74 -0.79 -0.80
CA ALA A 67 -1.29 -0.82 -0.57
C ALA A 67 -0.47 -0.68 -1.86
N LEU A 68 -1.08 -0.95 -3.02
CA LEU A 68 -0.47 -0.83 -4.35
C LEU A 68 -0.95 0.42 -5.12
N GLY A 69 -1.63 1.37 -4.46
CA GLY A 69 -2.05 2.63 -5.09
C GLY A 69 -3.31 2.54 -5.94
N THR A 70 -4.23 1.61 -5.66
CA THR A 70 -5.49 1.45 -6.43
C THR A 70 -6.59 2.46 -6.06
N ALA A 71 -6.37 3.34 -5.08
CA ALA A 71 -7.32 4.40 -4.74
C ALA A 71 -7.12 5.61 -5.66
N ASP A 72 -8.19 6.09 -6.26
CA ASP A 72 -8.17 7.31 -7.06
C ASP A 72 -8.12 8.55 -6.14
N ILE A 73 -7.06 9.33 -6.26
CA ILE A 73 -6.80 10.52 -5.44
C ILE A 73 -6.46 11.70 -6.36
N SER A 74 -6.95 12.89 -6.03
CA SER A 74 -6.61 14.08 -6.80
C SER A 74 -5.13 14.46 -6.65
N LEU A 75 -4.55 15.05 -7.69
CA LEU A 75 -3.16 15.53 -7.64
C LEU A 75 -2.95 16.52 -6.47
N LEU A 76 -3.94 17.37 -6.19
CA LEU A 76 -3.89 18.34 -5.10
C LEU A 76 -3.76 17.66 -3.73
N GLU A 77 -4.57 16.64 -3.46
CA GLU A 77 -4.50 15.88 -2.21
C GLU A 77 -3.19 15.08 -2.11
N MET A 78 -2.71 14.51 -3.22
CA MET A 78 -1.41 13.82 -3.23
C MET A 78 -0.29 14.79 -2.84
N VAL A 79 -0.20 15.97 -3.48
CA VAL A 79 0.83 16.96 -3.14
C VAL A 79 0.70 17.41 -1.68
N GLY A 80 -0.51 17.62 -1.18
CA GLY A 80 -0.75 17.93 0.23
C GLY A 80 -0.22 16.84 1.17
N ALA A 81 -0.50 15.58 0.87
CA ALA A 81 -0.06 14.43 1.66
C ALA A 81 1.47 14.30 1.73
N TYR A 82 2.20 14.67 0.67
CA TYR A 82 3.67 14.66 0.67
C TYR A 82 4.29 15.77 1.55
N THR A 83 3.51 16.74 2.01
CA THR A 83 3.96 17.86 2.86
C THR A 83 3.45 17.78 4.31
N ALA A 84 2.68 16.74 4.63
CA ALA A 84 2.10 16.51 5.95
C ALA A 84 3.11 16.08 7.01
#